data_AF-A0AAD7CDL1-F1
#
_entry.id   AF-A0AAD7CDL1-F1
#
_cell.length_a   1.000
_cell.length_b   1.000
_cell.length_c   1.000
_cell.angle_alpha   90.00
_cell.angle_beta   90.00
_cell.angle_gamma   90.00
#
_symmetry.space_group_name_H-M   'P 1'
#
loop_
_entity.id
_entity.type
_entity.pdbx_description
1 polymer ?
#
loop_
_entity_poly.entity_id
_entity_poly.type
_entity_poly.pdbx_seq_one_letter_code
_entity_poly.pdbx_strand_id
1 'polypeptide(L)'
;MSNGRTTPSNDGTLMGVMILTRHGDREGFYQDPLTYTASLTSITPLGTVQEFQLGQQLRAKYLDSHSPLFIPGIAADLFDQTQIHVRADAGGELGVIYDSAVALLQGLFPATPSFTTTLANGTTVEGALGGYQYVPIESVEPANDVSLEGYTNCATFDAATLAFYNSPEFLQKANESAHFLSLLPPFLDGRPVTLVNIYNVFDYVNVQSIHNATFAHRLPRTFLQQVRALANYHEHGVFTSAQLNGIGNIAGRTILPVIIQELQAIANASNPLKIAYQSLAYKPFLSLFNMTGAAQQNPRLANIVNYAAAVVLEVRQPAGGGDAVLRLKFKNGTDEADFTTYNFLGQTHDVPLTDLINFVTPALIPSTSAWCAACNNTQDRGCAALTKAAATGHVSRRDGLVERQGLAERSTVFAAESVGYQHQPMISPVGAGLVGMSATLAMLGMLMLLGFISVGKGRHSRKD
;
A
#
# COMPACT_ATOMS: atom_id res chain seq x y z
N MET A 1 -11.94 -23.88 -21.92
CA MET A 1 -11.12 -24.81 -21.11
C MET A 1 -9.81 -25.04 -21.84
N SER A 2 -8.77 -24.33 -21.41
CA SER A 2 -7.37 -24.66 -21.65
C SER A 2 -6.68 -24.30 -20.34
N ASN A 3 -6.18 -25.31 -19.63
CA ASN A 3 -5.47 -25.11 -18.38
C ASN A 3 -4.16 -24.41 -18.70
N GLY A 4 -4.13 -23.07 -18.54
CA GLY A 4 -2.95 -22.22 -18.72
C GLY A 4 -1.91 -22.43 -17.63
N ARG A 5 -1.51 -23.67 -17.37
CA ARG A 5 -0.38 -24.00 -16.51
C ARG A 5 0.86 -24.04 -17.42
N THR A 6 1.65 -22.99 -17.38
CA THR A 6 2.94 -22.94 -18.06
C THR A 6 3.94 -23.88 -17.37
N THR A 7 4.69 -24.63 -18.16
CA THR A 7 5.89 -25.35 -17.72
C THR A 7 6.97 -24.33 -17.34
N PRO A 8 7.69 -24.48 -16.21
CA PRO A 8 8.75 -23.54 -15.83
C PRO A 8 9.84 -23.53 -16.91
N SER A 9 10.10 -22.38 -17.54
CA SER A 9 11.27 -22.21 -18.40
C SER A 9 12.48 -21.84 -17.53
N ASN A 10 13.61 -22.49 -17.83
CA ASN A 10 14.95 -22.42 -17.23
C ASN A 10 15.19 -21.44 -16.05
N ASP A 11 15.44 -22.08 -14.89
CA ASP A 11 15.63 -21.55 -13.53
C ASP A 11 16.78 -20.56 -13.37
N GLY A 12 16.55 -19.28 -13.71
CA GLY A 12 17.41 -18.21 -13.21
C GLY A 12 17.48 -18.19 -11.68
N THR A 13 18.62 -17.79 -11.12
CA THR A 13 18.85 -17.70 -9.67
C THR A 13 17.97 -16.60 -9.08
N LEU A 14 17.23 -16.90 -8.01
CA LEU A 14 16.47 -15.89 -7.28
C LEU A 14 17.43 -14.91 -6.59
N MET A 15 17.22 -13.61 -6.78
CA MET A 15 18.04 -12.56 -6.17
C MET A 15 17.36 -11.97 -4.94
N GLY A 16 16.04 -11.89 -4.96
CA GLY A 16 15.19 -11.33 -3.92
C GLY A 16 13.75 -11.19 -4.41
N VAL A 17 12.90 -10.56 -3.61
CA VAL A 17 11.47 -10.40 -3.89
C VAL A 17 10.95 -9.03 -3.50
N MET A 18 10.01 -8.52 -4.29
CA MET A 18 9.15 -7.39 -3.93
C MET A 18 7.76 -7.92 -3.59
N ILE A 19 7.26 -7.60 -2.40
CA ILE A 19 6.02 -8.10 -1.83
C ILE A 19 5.04 -6.94 -1.69
N LEU A 20 3.83 -7.10 -2.20
CA LEU A 20 2.70 -6.19 -1.94
C LEU A 20 1.60 -6.98 -1.25
N THR A 21 1.11 -6.52 -0.09
CA THR A 21 -0.03 -7.18 0.57
C THR A 21 -1.20 -6.23 0.76
N ARG A 22 -2.41 -6.78 0.61
CA ARG A 22 -3.62 -6.17 1.18
C ARG A 22 -3.70 -6.61 2.62
N HIS A 23 -3.96 -5.65 3.51
CA HIS A 23 -4.25 -5.89 4.92
C HIS A 23 -5.25 -7.05 5.20
N GLY A 24 -5.20 -7.56 6.43
CA GLY A 24 -6.08 -8.60 6.92
C GLY A 24 -7.52 -8.12 7.17
N ASP A 25 -8.36 -9.05 7.61
CA ASP A 25 -9.72 -8.76 8.05
C ASP A 25 -9.77 -7.62 9.10
N ARG A 26 -10.78 -6.77 8.97
CA ARG A 26 -10.96 -5.57 9.77
C ARG A 26 -12.44 -5.33 10.07
N GLU A 27 -12.70 -4.44 11.01
CA GLU A 27 -14.04 -3.96 11.31
C GLU A 27 -14.65 -3.20 10.13
N GLY A 28 -15.92 -2.82 10.30
CA GLY A 28 -16.67 -2.07 9.29
C GLY A 28 -15.94 -0.80 8.89
N PHE A 29 -16.02 -0.47 7.61
CA PHE A 29 -15.37 0.68 7.02
C PHE A 29 -16.32 1.41 6.09
N TYR A 30 -16.13 2.72 6.05
CA TYR A 30 -16.82 3.60 5.13
C TYR A 30 -15.80 4.50 4.45
N GLN A 31 -16.00 4.73 3.15
CA GLN A 31 -15.31 5.76 2.40
C GLN A 31 -16.32 6.58 1.60
N ASP A 32 -16.10 7.89 1.49
CA ASP A 32 -16.91 8.73 0.63
C ASP A 32 -16.82 8.23 -0.83
N PRO A 33 -17.94 7.98 -1.52
CA PRO A 33 -17.93 7.33 -2.82
C PRO A 33 -17.33 8.19 -3.93
N LEU A 34 -17.11 9.49 -3.72
CA LEU A 34 -16.50 10.36 -4.70
C LEU A 34 -15.02 10.62 -4.38
N THR A 35 -14.75 11.09 -3.17
CA THR A 35 -13.45 11.59 -2.73
C THR A 35 -12.57 10.52 -2.09
N TYR A 36 -13.14 9.35 -1.80
CA TYR A 36 -12.49 8.25 -1.07
C TYR A 36 -11.98 8.65 0.32
N THR A 37 -12.51 9.74 0.88
CA THR A 37 -12.24 10.13 2.26
C THR A 37 -12.75 9.02 3.18
N ALA A 38 -11.83 8.43 3.92
CA ALA A 38 -12.06 7.25 4.73
C ALA A 38 -12.57 7.60 6.14
N SER A 39 -13.30 6.65 6.74
CA SER A 39 -13.67 6.65 8.15
C SER A 39 -12.75 5.74 8.95
N LEU A 40 -12.82 5.85 10.28
CA LEU A 40 -11.99 5.04 11.16
C LEU A 40 -12.43 3.57 11.12
N THR A 41 -11.46 2.67 11.20
CA THR A 41 -11.66 1.23 11.30
C THR A 41 -10.51 0.63 12.13
N SER A 42 -10.56 -0.67 12.40
CA SER A 42 -9.57 -1.36 13.23
C SER A 42 -9.38 -2.79 12.75
N ILE A 43 -8.16 -3.29 12.88
CA ILE A 43 -7.84 -4.66 12.48
C ILE A 43 -8.49 -5.62 13.49
N THR A 44 -9.03 -6.74 13.01
CA THR A 44 -9.57 -7.76 13.92
C THR A 44 -8.47 -8.77 14.30
N PRO A 45 -8.69 -9.57 15.35
CA PRO A 45 -7.85 -10.74 15.61
C PRO A 45 -7.82 -11.74 14.45
N LEU A 46 -8.88 -11.82 13.63
CA LEU A 46 -8.87 -12.66 12.43
C LEU A 46 -7.87 -12.10 11.40
N GLY A 47 -7.83 -10.78 11.21
CA GLY A 47 -6.89 -10.13 10.30
C GLY A 47 -5.44 -10.37 10.68
N THR A 48 -5.10 -10.29 11.97
CA THR A 48 -3.73 -10.57 12.43
C THR A 48 -3.34 -12.03 12.19
N VAL A 49 -4.26 -12.99 12.37
CA VAL A 49 -4.02 -14.41 12.07
C VAL A 49 -3.79 -14.64 10.58
N GLN A 50 -4.60 -14.01 9.72
CA GLN A 50 -4.47 -14.14 8.27
C GLN A 50 -3.10 -13.66 7.77
N GLU A 51 -2.66 -12.50 8.26
CA GLU A 51 -1.37 -11.92 7.88
C GLU A 51 -0.19 -12.68 8.45
N PHE A 52 -0.28 -13.13 9.72
CA PHE A 52 0.71 -14.00 10.31
C PHE A 52 0.90 -15.30 9.52
N GLN A 53 -0.20 -15.94 9.11
CA GLN A 53 -0.15 -17.15 8.27
C GLN A 53 0.47 -16.87 6.89
N LEU A 54 0.15 -15.72 6.29
CA LEU A 54 0.80 -15.30 5.04
C LEU A 54 2.32 -15.12 5.24
N GLY A 55 2.74 -14.49 6.33
CA GLY A 55 4.15 -14.33 6.72
C GLY A 55 4.87 -15.68 6.87
N GLN A 56 4.23 -16.65 7.53
CA GLN A 56 4.77 -18.02 7.66
C GLN A 56 4.96 -18.71 6.30
N GLN A 57 4.01 -18.52 5.37
CA GLN A 57 4.13 -19.08 4.03
C GLN A 57 5.25 -18.42 3.22
N LEU A 58 5.40 -17.09 3.32
CA LEU A 58 6.50 -16.37 2.69
C LEU A 58 7.85 -16.79 3.27
N ARG A 59 7.94 -17.00 4.60
CA ARG A 59 9.13 -17.57 5.26
C ARG A 59 9.47 -18.94 4.70
N ALA A 60 8.50 -19.85 4.65
CA ALA A 60 8.70 -21.21 4.15
C ALA A 60 9.16 -21.23 2.68
N LYS A 61 8.77 -20.22 1.87
CA LYS A 61 9.20 -20.10 0.48
C LYS A 61 10.58 -19.48 0.33
N TYR A 62 10.86 -18.39 1.02
CA TYR A 62 11.98 -17.51 0.68
C TYR A 62 13.11 -17.51 1.70
N LEU A 63 12.87 -17.97 2.93
CA LEU A 63 13.85 -18.00 4.03
C LEU A 63 14.20 -19.42 4.51
N ASP A 64 13.41 -20.44 4.17
CA ASP A 64 13.78 -21.84 4.43
C ASP A 64 14.84 -22.30 3.43
N SER A 65 16.01 -22.73 3.93
CA SER A 65 17.13 -23.21 3.11
C SER A 65 16.84 -24.49 2.33
N HIS A 66 15.78 -25.24 2.68
CA HIS A 66 15.32 -26.41 1.94
C HIS A 66 14.34 -26.05 0.81
N SER A 67 13.87 -24.80 0.76
CA SER A 67 12.98 -24.34 -0.31
C SER A 67 13.74 -24.18 -1.62
N PRO A 68 13.17 -24.60 -2.77
CA PRO A 68 13.74 -24.30 -4.08
C PRO A 68 13.69 -22.80 -4.42
N LEU A 69 12.99 -22.00 -3.60
CA LEU A 69 12.89 -20.55 -3.73
C LEU A 69 13.64 -19.81 -2.59
N PHE A 70 14.53 -20.50 -1.87
CA PHE A 70 15.38 -19.85 -0.88
C PHE A 70 16.15 -18.68 -1.52
N ILE A 71 16.12 -17.51 -0.88
CA ILE A 71 16.88 -16.34 -1.35
C ILE A 71 18.35 -16.51 -0.92
N PRO A 72 19.31 -16.64 -1.85
CA PRO A 72 20.71 -16.82 -1.49
C PRO A 72 21.26 -15.64 -0.69
N GLY A 73 21.92 -15.96 0.43
CA GLY A 73 22.60 -14.99 1.29
C GLY A 73 21.68 -14.17 2.22
N ILE A 74 20.38 -14.49 2.28
CA ILE A 74 19.47 -13.84 3.23
C ILE A 74 19.73 -14.34 4.66
N ALA A 75 19.70 -13.42 5.62
CA ALA A 75 19.68 -13.73 7.05
C ALA A 75 18.28 -14.22 7.43
N ALA A 76 18.10 -15.55 7.49
CA ALA A 76 16.79 -16.16 7.71
C ALA A 76 16.39 -16.26 9.18
N ASP A 77 17.36 -16.40 10.09
CA ASP A 77 17.10 -16.65 11.52
C ASP A 77 17.04 -15.36 12.33
N LEU A 78 18.04 -14.49 12.16
CA LEU A 78 18.09 -13.16 12.75
C LEU A 78 17.87 -12.10 11.67
N PHE A 79 16.95 -11.18 11.91
CA PHE A 79 16.67 -10.05 11.05
C PHE A 79 17.93 -9.22 10.77
N ASP A 80 18.17 -8.92 9.50
CA ASP A 80 19.19 -7.99 9.03
C ASP A 80 18.53 -6.79 8.35
N GLN A 81 18.65 -5.62 8.97
CA GLN A 81 18.06 -4.37 8.48
C GLN A 81 18.60 -3.95 7.10
N THR A 82 19.79 -4.41 6.70
CA THR A 82 20.35 -4.08 5.38
C THR A 82 19.70 -4.86 4.25
N GLN A 83 19.05 -5.99 4.55
CA GLN A 83 18.49 -6.91 3.56
C GLN A 83 16.99 -6.76 3.36
N ILE A 84 16.30 -6.06 4.26
CA ILE A 84 14.84 -6.00 4.29
C ILE A 84 14.39 -4.55 4.40
N HIS A 85 13.51 -4.12 3.51
CA HIS A 85 12.85 -2.82 3.57
C HIS A 85 11.34 -3.00 3.65
N VAL A 86 10.71 -2.32 4.61
CA VAL A 86 9.27 -2.46 4.87
C VAL A 86 8.62 -1.10 4.95
N ARG A 87 7.53 -0.93 4.20
CA ARG A 87 6.67 0.25 4.24
C ARG A 87 5.23 -0.19 4.45
N ALA A 88 4.48 0.58 5.22
CA ALA A 88 3.06 0.36 5.43
C ALA A 88 2.29 1.67 5.29
N ASP A 89 1.19 1.61 4.55
CA ASP A 89 0.26 2.72 4.42
C ASP A 89 -0.33 3.10 5.80
N ALA A 90 -0.27 4.39 6.13
CA ALA A 90 -0.83 4.95 7.35
C ALA A 90 -1.98 5.94 7.07
N GLY A 91 -2.53 5.90 5.86
CA GLY A 91 -3.65 6.73 5.43
C GLY A 91 -5.00 6.29 5.96
N GLY A 92 -5.94 6.04 5.05
CA GLY A 92 -7.38 6.06 5.35
C GLY A 92 -7.86 5.06 6.39
N GLU A 93 -7.12 3.97 6.63
CA GLU A 93 -7.53 2.87 7.50
C GLU A 93 -6.87 2.88 8.90
N LEU A 94 -6.36 4.04 9.37
CA LEU A 94 -5.90 4.31 10.74
C LEU A 94 -5.08 3.19 11.42
N GLY A 95 -4.12 2.64 10.70
CA GLY A 95 -3.19 1.65 11.25
C GLY A 95 -3.57 0.19 11.00
N VAL A 96 -4.74 -0.13 10.42
CA VAL A 96 -5.06 -1.51 9.99
C VAL A 96 -3.95 -2.12 9.14
N ILE A 97 -3.45 -1.34 8.20
CA ILE A 97 -2.41 -1.77 7.25
C ILE A 97 -1.05 -1.89 7.96
N TYR A 98 -0.75 -1.01 8.90
CA TYR A 98 0.45 -1.08 9.74
C TYR A 98 0.43 -2.34 10.63
N ASP A 99 -0.66 -2.57 11.35
CA ASP A 99 -0.82 -3.73 12.23
C ASP A 99 -0.80 -5.05 11.44
N SER A 100 -1.34 -5.03 10.22
CA SER A 100 -1.23 -6.16 9.28
C SER A 100 0.22 -6.45 8.92
N ALA A 101 1.02 -5.41 8.65
CA ALA A 101 2.44 -5.56 8.38
C ALA A 101 3.20 -6.13 9.60
N VAL A 102 2.88 -5.65 10.81
CA VAL A 102 3.43 -6.21 12.05
C VAL A 102 3.11 -7.70 12.19
N ALA A 103 1.85 -8.08 11.98
CA ALA A 103 1.42 -9.48 12.07
C ALA A 103 2.08 -10.37 11.01
N LEU A 104 2.20 -9.89 9.76
CA LEU A 104 2.93 -10.61 8.71
C LEU A 104 4.40 -10.80 9.09
N LEU A 105 5.06 -9.75 9.59
CA LEU A 105 6.47 -9.81 9.97
C LEU A 105 6.73 -10.74 11.15
N GLN A 106 5.76 -10.91 12.07
CA GLN A 106 5.81 -11.96 13.10
C GLN A 106 5.84 -13.37 12.50
N GLY A 107 5.16 -13.59 11.38
CA GLY A 107 5.21 -14.87 10.65
C GLY A 107 6.49 -15.03 9.82
N LEU A 108 7.00 -13.93 9.26
CA LEU A 108 8.19 -13.92 8.41
C LEU A 108 9.49 -14.09 9.22
N PHE A 109 9.60 -13.36 10.34
CA PHE A 109 10.70 -13.36 11.30
C PHE A 109 10.16 -13.65 12.70
N PRO A 110 9.86 -14.93 13.01
CA PRO A 110 9.32 -15.31 14.31
C PRO A 110 10.33 -15.07 15.44
N ALA A 111 9.83 -15.07 16.68
CA ALA A 111 10.65 -15.01 17.87
C ALA A 111 11.67 -16.17 17.90
N THR A 112 12.90 -15.89 18.32
CA THR A 112 14.00 -16.86 18.32
C THR A 112 14.90 -16.71 19.55
N PRO A 113 15.27 -17.81 20.22
CA PRO A 113 16.20 -17.77 21.35
C PRO A 113 17.62 -17.34 20.92
N SER A 114 17.89 -17.25 19.62
CA SER A 114 19.15 -16.72 19.10
C SER A 114 19.24 -15.19 19.24
N PHE A 115 18.11 -14.49 19.42
CA PHE A 115 18.11 -13.04 19.62
C PHE A 115 18.53 -12.72 21.05
N THR A 116 19.85 -12.80 21.28
CA THR A 116 20.48 -12.67 22.58
C THR A 116 21.67 -11.71 22.52
N THR A 117 22.05 -11.20 23.68
CA THR A 117 23.31 -10.47 23.87
C THR A 117 24.03 -11.00 25.11
N THR A 118 25.35 -11.11 25.04
CA THR A 118 26.17 -11.50 26.20
C THR A 118 26.73 -10.25 26.86
N LEU A 119 26.41 -10.05 28.14
CA LEU A 119 26.85 -8.92 28.92
C LEU A 119 28.29 -9.12 29.42
N ALA A 120 28.94 -8.03 29.84
CA ALA A 120 30.32 -8.03 30.32
C ALA A 120 30.57 -8.94 31.56
N ASN A 121 29.52 -9.26 32.32
CA ASN A 121 29.58 -10.17 33.47
C ASN A 121 29.41 -11.66 33.07
N GLY A 122 29.30 -11.96 31.77
CA GLY A 122 29.13 -13.31 31.24
C GLY A 122 27.68 -13.82 31.21
N THR A 123 26.69 -13.03 31.65
CA THR A 123 25.27 -13.43 31.54
C THR A 123 24.75 -13.16 30.14
N THR A 124 24.00 -14.12 29.58
CA THR A 124 23.28 -13.97 28.32
C THR A 124 21.85 -13.48 28.60
N VAL A 125 21.45 -12.41 27.92
CA VAL A 125 20.08 -11.89 27.97
C VAL A 125 19.40 -12.22 26.65
N GLU A 126 18.25 -12.88 26.73
CA GLU A 126 17.33 -13.09 25.62
C GLU A 126 16.45 -11.86 25.41
N GLY A 127 16.17 -11.53 24.16
CA GLY A 127 15.24 -10.46 23.82
C GLY A 127 13.85 -10.69 24.42
N ALA A 128 13.10 -9.59 24.56
CA ALA A 128 11.73 -9.64 25.11
C ALA A 128 10.82 -10.60 24.31
N LEU A 129 9.77 -11.08 24.97
CA LEU A 129 8.74 -11.95 24.35
C LEU A 129 9.32 -13.24 23.73
N GLY A 130 10.35 -13.82 24.35
CA GLY A 130 10.98 -15.06 23.86
C GLY A 130 11.89 -14.84 22.65
N GLY A 131 12.56 -13.69 22.60
CA GLY A 131 13.43 -13.31 21.47
C GLY A 131 12.67 -12.76 20.26
N TYR A 132 11.57 -12.04 20.49
CA TYR A 132 10.84 -11.37 19.41
C TYR A 132 11.73 -10.37 18.66
N GLN A 133 11.64 -10.40 17.32
CA GLN A 133 12.48 -9.61 16.43
C GLN A 133 11.73 -8.37 15.94
N TYR A 134 12.25 -7.19 16.27
CA TYR A 134 11.64 -5.92 15.89
C TYR A 134 12.12 -5.49 14.50
N VAL A 135 11.31 -5.73 13.49
CA VAL A 135 11.55 -5.27 12.12
C VAL A 135 11.03 -3.83 11.97
N PRO A 136 11.87 -2.85 11.59
CA PRO A 136 11.41 -1.48 11.34
C PRO A 136 10.42 -1.42 10.17
N ILE A 137 9.34 -0.67 10.35
CA ILE A 137 8.32 -0.40 9.34
C ILE A 137 8.27 1.10 9.13
N GLU A 138 8.49 1.55 7.89
CA GLU A 138 8.23 2.92 7.50
C GLU A 138 6.73 3.14 7.35
N SER A 139 6.15 3.88 8.28
CA SER A 139 4.78 4.36 8.18
C SER A 139 4.69 5.48 7.15
N VAL A 140 3.89 5.27 6.10
CA VAL A 140 3.77 6.19 4.96
C VAL A 140 2.52 7.05 5.16
N GLU A 141 2.75 8.27 5.63
CA GLU A 141 1.69 9.24 5.90
C GLU A 141 1.34 10.03 4.62
N PRO A 142 0.07 10.02 4.15
CA PRO A 142 -0.31 10.65 2.88
C PRO A 142 -0.09 12.16 2.83
N ALA A 143 0.02 12.80 4.00
CA ALA A 143 0.34 14.23 4.11
C ALA A 143 1.76 14.56 3.62
N ASN A 144 2.69 13.59 3.66
CA ASN A 144 4.10 13.77 3.34
C ASN A 144 4.50 12.97 2.09
N ASP A 145 3.91 11.79 1.90
CA ASP A 145 4.23 10.87 0.82
C ASP A 145 2.94 10.28 0.23
N VAL A 146 2.70 10.55 -1.05
CA VAL A 146 1.50 10.16 -1.78
C VAL A 146 1.58 8.76 -2.41
N SER A 147 2.70 8.05 -2.25
CA SER A 147 2.98 6.81 -2.99
C SER A 147 1.95 5.72 -2.76
N LEU A 148 1.46 5.55 -1.53
CA LEU A 148 0.46 4.52 -1.17
C LEU A 148 -1.00 5.00 -1.24
N GLU A 149 -1.23 6.33 -1.14
CA GLU A 149 -2.56 6.96 -1.03
C GLU A 149 -2.75 8.10 -2.06
N GLY A 150 -2.41 7.83 -3.32
CA GLY A 150 -2.39 8.83 -4.39
C GLY A 150 -3.75 9.36 -4.84
N TYR A 151 -4.86 8.74 -4.45
CA TYR A 151 -6.20 9.02 -4.99
C TYR A 151 -7.02 10.02 -4.17
N THR A 152 -6.76 10.13 -2.87
CA THR A 152 -7.44 11.08 -1.98
C THR A 152 -6.89 12.51 -2.09
N ASN A 153 -7.74 13.53 -1.84
CA ASN A 153 -7.40 14.96 -2.03
C ASN A 153 -6.94 15.30 -3.47
N CYS A 154 -7.45 14.58 -4.46
CA CYS A 154 -7.06 14.74 -5.85
C CYS A 154 -8.26 15.17 -6.71
N ALA A 155 -8.42 16.47 -6.94
CA ALA A 155 -9.58 17.00 -7.66
C ALA A 155 -9.73 16.44 -9.09
N THR A 156 -8.62 16.16 -9.78
CA THR A 156 -8.64 15.51 -11.09
C THR A 156 -9.20 14.08 -11.03
N PHE A 157 -8.90 13.34 -9.96
CA PHE A 157 -9.40 11.98 -9.74
C PHE A 157 -10.89 12.01 -9.36
N ASP A 158 -11.29 12.94 -8.48
CA ASP A 158 -12.70 13.15 -8.12
C ASP A 158 -13.54 13.47 -9.36
N ALA A 159 -13.04 14.37 -10.23
CA ALA A 159 -13.71 14.71 -11.48
C ALA A 159 -13.84 13.52 -12.44
N ALA A 160 -12.82 12.66 -12.53
CA ALA A 160 -12.87 11.45 -13.34
C ALA A 160 -13.85 10.41 -12.77
N THR A 161 -13.89 10.27 -11.45
CA THR A 161 -14.85 9.40 -10.75
C THR A 161 -16.28 9.86 -11.00
N LEU A 162 -16.55 11.17 -10.90
CA LEU A 162 -17.85 11.74 -11.24
C LEU A 162 -18.20 11.55 -12.73
N ALA A 163 -17.23 11.68 -13.62
CA ALA A 163 -17.45 11.42 -15.05
C ALA A 163 -17.81 9.94 -15.31
N PHE A 164 -17.16 9.01 -14.61
CA PHE A 164 -17.51 7.58 -14.66
C PHE A 164 -18.94 7.33 -14.18
N TYR A 165 -19.37 7.93 -13.06
CA TYR A 165 -20.75 7.80 -12.57
C TYR A 165 -21.81 8.35 -13.53
N ASN A 166 -21.45 9.32 -14.37
CA ASN A 166 -22.32 9.90 -15.39
C ASN A 166 -22.19 9.21 -16.77
N SER A 167 -21.33 8.19 -16.91
CA SER A 167 -21.14 7.47 -18.17
C SER A 167 -22.36 6.63 -18.56
N PRO A 168 -22.64 6.44 -19.86
CA PRO A 168 -23.71 5.56 -20.32
C PRO A 168 -23.60 4.14 -19.75
N GLU A 169 -22.39 3.59 -19.68
CA GLU A 169 -22.12 2.24 -19.19
C GLU A 169 -22.46 2.11 -17.70
N PHE A 170 -22.11 3.10 -16.88
CA PHE A 170 -22.44 3.11 -15.46
C PHE A 170 -23.94 3.26 -15.23
N LEU A 171 -24.60 4.18 -15.95
CA LEU A 171 -26.04 4.38 -15.85
C LEU A 171 -26.82 3.13 -16.30
N GLN A 172 -26.35 2.44 -17.34
CA GLN A 172 -26.89 1.15 -17.73
C GLN A 172 -26.72 0.12 -16.61
N LYS A 173 -25.53 0.00 -16.02
CA LYS A 173 -25.29 -0.96 -14.93
C LYS A 173 -26.12 -0.65 -13.69
N ALA A 174 -26.34 0.63 -13.40
CA ALA A 174 -27.21 1.08 -12.31
C ALA A 174 -28.66 0.66 -12.56
N ASN A 175 -29.16 0.80 -13.78
CA ASN A 175 -30.51 0.35 -14.16
C ASN A 175 -30.65 -1.18 -14.09
N GLU A 176 -29.67 -1.93 -14.61
CA GLU A 176 -29.64 -3.40 -14.55
C GLU A 176 -29.63 -3.94 -13.11
N SER A 177 -28.95 -3.23 -12.20
CA SER A 177 -28.83 -3.63 -10.80
C SER A 177 -29.93 -3.08 -9.89
N ALA A 178 -30.78 -2.16 -10.38
CA ALA A 178 -31.76 -1.44 -9.56
C ALA A 178 -32.71 -2.36 -8.78
N HIS A 179 -33.23 -3.41 -9.43
CA HIS A 179 -34.11 -4.38 -8.76
C HIS A 179 -33.37 -5.14 -7.66
N PHE A 180 -32.13 -5.56 -7.88
CA PHE A 180 -31.36 -6.24 -6.83
C PHE A 180 -31.06 -5.30 -5.65
N LEU A 181 -30.64 -4.07 -5.95
CA LEU A 181 -30.34 -3.06 -4.93
C LEU A 181 -31.56 -2.74 -4.05
N SER A 182 -32.77 -2.73 -4.60
CA SER A 182 -34.00 -2.48 -3.82
C SER A 182 -34.35 -3.59 -2.82
N LEU A 183 -33.75 -4.79 -2.94
CA LEU A 183 -33.95 -5.91 -2.01
C LEU A 183 -33.02 -5.89 -0.79
N LEU A 184 -31.97 -5.08 -0.81
CA LEU A 184 -30.95 -5.03 0.26
C LEU A 184 -31.36 -4.28 1.54
N PRO A 185 -32.18 -3.19 1.53
CA PRO A 185 -32.44 -2.38 2.71
C PRO A 185 -32.86 -3.15 3.99
N PRO A 186 -33.69 -4.21 3.94
CA PRO A 186 -34.05 -4.99 5.14
C PRO A 186 -32.89 -5.66 5.88
N PHE A 187 -31.71 -5.72 5.27
CA PHE A 187 -30.49 -6.30 5.84
C PHE A 187 -29.49 -5.22 6.29
N LEU A 188 -29.62 -3.98 5.81
CA LEU A 188 -28.63 -2.94 6.04
C LEU A 188 -29.02 -2.03 7.21
N ASP A 189 -28.11 -1.14 7.58
CA ASP A 189 -28.20 -0.18 8.67
C ASP A 189 -28.75 1.20 8.24
N GLY A 190 -29.51 1.25 7.15
CA GLY A 190 -30.06 2.48 6.60
C GLY A 190 -29.09 3.27 5.70
N ARG A 191 -27.89 2.74 5.42
CA ARG A 191 -26.97 3.34 4.44
C ARG A 191 -27.61 3.46 3.04
N PRO A 192 -27.20 4.47 2.23
CA PRO A 192 -27.66 4.59 0.85
C PRO A 192 -27.37 3.32 0.03
N VAL A 193 -28.36 2.82 -0.69
CA VAL A 193 -28.22 1.62 -1.53
C VAL A 193 -28.32 2.01 -3.00
N THR A 194 -27.19 2.43 -3.56
CA THR A 194 -27.04 2.84 -4.96
C THR A 194 -25.80 2.22 -5.55
N LEU A 195 -25.69 2.18 -6.89
CA LEU A 195 -24.45 1.72 -7.52
C LEU A 195 -23.25 2.62 -7.16
N VAL A 196 -23.47 3.92 -6.97
CA VAL A 196 -22.44 4.87 -6.50
C VAL A 196 -21.92 4.52 -5.10
N ASN A 197 -22.78 4.05 -4.19
CA ASN A 197 -22.39 3.69 -2.83
C ASN A 197 -22.09 2.19 -2.65
N ILE A 198 -21.94 1.44 -3.75
CA ILE A 198 -21.97 -0.02 -3.70
C ILE A 198 -20.79 -0.63 -2.96
N TYR A 199 -19.62 0.04 -2.96
CA TYR A 199 -18.48 -0.40 -2.15
C TYR A 199 -18.84 -0.42 -0.66
N ASN A 200 -19.46 0.64 -0.14
CA ASN A 200 -19.83 0.71 1.27
C ASN A 200 -20.91 -0.31 1.61
N VAL A 201 -21.81 -0.64 0.67
CA VAL A 201 -22.76 -1.73 0.83
C VAL A 201 -22.04 -3.07 0.87
N PHE A 202 -21.07 -3.29 -0.03
CA PHE A 202 -20.24 -4.49 -0.04
C PHE A 202 -19.45 -4.67 1.25
N ASP A 203 -18.73 -3.65 1.71
CA ASP A 203 -17.93 -3.70 2.92
C ASP A 203 -18.78 -4.16 4.12
N TYR A 204 -19.95 -3.52 4.31
CA TYR A 204 -20.85 -3.90 5.40
C TYR A 204 -21.39 -5.32 5.26
N VAL A 205 -21.90 -5.70 4.09
CA VAL A 205 -22.43 -7.05 3.87
C VAL A 205 -21.32 -8.09 4.08
N ASN A 206 -20.09 -7.81 3.64
CA ASN A 206 -18.93 -8.67 3.84
C ASN A 206 -18.58 -8.82 5.32
N VAL A 207 -18.36 -7.71 6.03
CA VAL A 207 -18.00 -7.70 7.46
C VAL A 207 -19.10 -8.36 8.30
N GLN A 208 -20.37 -8.02 8.09
CA GLN A 208 -21.47 -8.65 8.83
C GLN A 208 -21.64 -10.14 8.51
N SER A 209 -21.31 -10.58 7.29
CA SER A 209 -21.33 -12.01 6.95
C SER A 209 -20.23 -12.79 7.68
N ILE A 210 -19.11 -12.14 8.03
CA ILE A 210 -17.98 -12.76 8.74
C ILE A 210 -18.22 -12.73 10.26
N HIS A 211 -18.64 -11.58 10.80
CA HIS A 211 -18.61 -11.30 12.24
C HIS A 211 -19.98 -11.36 12.93
N ASN A 212 -21.09 -11.45 12.19
CA ASN A 212 -22.44 -11.46 12.75
C ASN A 212 -23.21 -12.70 12.29
N ALA A 213 -23.25 -13.71 13.16
CA ALA A 213 -23.94 -14.96 12.89
C ALA A 213 -25.42 -14.75 12.50
N THR A 214 -26.15 -13.89 13.20
CA THR A 214 -27.56 -13.62 12.90
C THR A 214 -27.74 -13.03 11.51
N PHE A 215 -26.88 -12.09 11.13
CA PHE A 215 -26.89 -11.52 9.78
C PHE A 215 -26.56 -12.58 8.74
N ALA A 216 -25.49 -13.36 8.93
CA ALA A 216 -25.05 -14.39 8.00
C ALA A 216 -26.12 -15.46 7.73
N HIS A 217 -26.89 -15.86 8.76
CA HIS A 217 -27.98 -16.82 8.60
C HIS A 217 -29.22 -16.23 7.89
N ARG A 218 -29.44 -14.92 8.03
CA ARG A 218 -30.59 -14.23 7.42
C ARG A 218 -30.35 -13.79 5.99
N LEU A 219 -29.11 -13.51 5.61
CA LEU A 219 -28.76 -13.01 4.29
C LEU A 219 -29.06 -14.08 3.22
N PRO A 220 -29.80 -13.77 2.14
CA PRO A 220 -30.00 -14.72 1.06
C PRO A 220 -28.66 -15.15 0.43
N ARG A 221 -28.52 -16.45 0.15
CA ARG A 221 -27.23 -17.08 -0.23
C ARG A 221 -26.48 -16.39 -1.37
N THR A 222 -27.18 -15.76 -2.31
CA THR A 222 -26.57 -15.12 -3.50
C THR A 222 -26.28 -13.63 -3.30
N PHE A 223 -26.72 -13.01 -2.20
CA PHE A 223 -26.65 -11.56 -2.04
C PHE A 223 -25.21 -11.06 -1.87
N LEU A 224 -24.41 -11.69 -1.02
CA LEU A 224 -23.00 -11.32 -0.83
C LEU A 224 -22.23 -11.36 -2.15
N GLN A 225 -22.43 -12.41 -2.96
CA GLN A 225 -21.77 -12.55 -4.26
C GLN A 225 -22.22 -11.47 -5.26
N GLN A 226 -23.51 -11.14 -5.30
CA GLN A 226 -24.03 -10.10 -6.19
C GLN A 226 -23.55 -8.71 -5.79
N VAL A 227 -23.58 -8.37 -4.49
CA VAL A 227 -23.03 -7.10 -3.98
C VAL A 227 -21.54 -7.01 -4.29
N ARG A 228 -20.78 -8.09 -4.07
CA ARG A 228 -19.35 -8.13 -4.41
C ARG A 228 -19.10 -7.95 -5.91
N ALA A 229 -19.91 -8.56 -6.77
CA ALA A 229 -19.76 -8.39 -8.22
C ALA A 229 -20.00 -6.93 -8.67
N LEU A 230 -20.97 -6.25 -8.07
CA LEU A 230 -21.20 -4.83 -8.35
C LEU A 230 -20.08 -3.94 -7.78
N ALA A 231 -19.55 -4.26 -6.60
CA ALA A 231 -18.38 -3.58 -6.05
C ALA A 231 -17.12 -3.78 -6.90
N ASN A 232 -16.89 -4.99 -7.41
CA ASN A 232 -15.78 -5.24 -8.35
C ASN A 232 -15.91 -4.39 -9.61
N TYR A 233 -17.10 -4.33 -10.22
CA TYR A 233 -17.35 -3.46 -11.38
C TYR A 233 -17.08 -1.99 -11.05
N HIS A 234 -17.60 -1.52 -9.92
CA HIS A 234 -17.47 -0.13 -9.47
C HIS A 234 -16.01 0.24 -9.23
N GLU A 235 -15.31 -0.49 -8.37
CA GLU A 235 -13.94 -0.19 -7.98
C GLU A 235 -12.97 -0.34 -9.15
N HIS A 236 -13.19 -1.33 -10.04
CA HIS A 236 -12.41 -1.43 -11.27
C HIS A 236 -12.62 -0.20 -12.17
N GLY A 237 -13.86 0.26 -12.34
CA GLY A 237 -14.16 1.44 -13.15
C GLY A 237 -13.55 2.74 -12.61
N VAL A 238 -13.42 2.85 -11.28
CA VAL A 238 -12.82 4.03 -10.63
C VAL A 238 -11.29 3.99 -10.65
N PHE A 239 -10.68 2.84 -10.31
CA PHE A 239 -9.21 2.71 -10.15
C PHE A 239 -8.48 2.22 -11.40
N THR A 240 -9.09 2.34 -12.58
CA THR A 240 -8.46 2.01 -13.85
C THR A 240 -8.69 3.07 -14.92
N SER A 241 -7.78 3.12 -15.88
CA SER A 241 -7.95 3.89 -17.10
C SER A 241 -7.38 3.11 -18.28
N ALA A 242 -7.97 3.28 -19.45
CA ALA A 242 -7.51 2.64 -20.68
C ALA A 242 -6.10 3.10 -21.06
N GLN A 243 -5.84 4.41 -20.95
CA GLN A 243 -4.49 4.96 -21.12
C GLN A 243 -3.68 4.76 -19.84
N LEU A 244 -2.42 4.34 -20.01
CA LEU A 244 -1.52 4.05 -18.90
C LEU A 244 -1.35 5.26 -17.96
N ASN A 245 -1.24 6.47 -18.53
CA ASN A 245 -1.14 7.74 -17.81
C ASN A 245 -2.51 8.38 -17.45
N GLY A 246 -3.62 7.65 -17.60
CA GLY A 246 -4.95 8.11 -17.18
C GLY A 246 -5.01 8.30 -15.66
N ILE A 247 -5.89 9.21 -15.20
CA ILE A 247 -5.99 9.55 -13.78
C ILE A 247 -6.65 8.43 -12.95
N GLY A 248 -7.50 7.58 -13.54
CA GLY A 248 -8.05 6.42 -12.82
C GLY A 248 -6.97 5.42 -12.38
N ASN A 249 -5.84 5.34 -13.10
CA ASN A 249 -4.68 4.52 -12.71
C ASN A 249 -3.83 5.14 -11.58
N ILE A 250 -4.26 6.25 -10.94
CA ILE A 250 -3.42 7.03 -10.03
C ILE A 250 -2.81 6.20 -8.88
N ALA A 251 -3.56 5.25 -8.31
CA ALA A 251 -3.05 4.40 -7.24
C ALA A 251 -1.82 3.56 -7.68
N GLY A 252 -1.80 3.10 -8.92
CA GLY A 252 -0.64 2.42 -9.52
C GLY A 252 0.47 3.42 -9.89
N ARG A 253 0.10 4.56 -10.46
CA ARG A 253 1.05 5.58 -10.94
C ARG A 253 1.90 6.20 -9.82
N THR A 254 1.38 6.28 -8.59
CA THR A 254 2.10 6.81 -7.43
C THR A 254 2.95 5.79 -6.70
N ILE A 255 2.61 4.49 -6.71
CA ILE A 255 3.39 3.45 -6.05
C ILE A 255 4.49 2.86 -6.96
N LEU A 256 4.29 2.85 -8.28
CA LEU A 256 5.26 2.31 -9.24
C LEU A 256 6.68 2.88 -9.13
N PRO A 257 6.92 4.18 -8.85
CA PRO A 257 8.27 4.70 -8.63
C PRO A 257 9.02 3.96 -7.52
N VAL A 258 8.35 3.70 -6.39
CA VAL A 258 8.90 2.94 -5.26
C VAL A 258 9.14 1.50 -5.67
N ILE A 259 8.17 0.86 -6.33
CA ILE A 259 8.32 -0.53 -6.82
C ILE A 259 9.55 -0.65 -7.73
N ILE A 260 9.73 0.27 -8.68
CA ILE A 260 10.87 0.26 -9.61
C ILE A 260 12.18 0.41 -8.86
N GLN A 261 12.26 1.36 -7.92
CA GLN A 261 13.44 1.59 -7.11
C GLN A 261 13.84 0.33 -6.33
N GLU A 262 12.89 -0.33 -5.67
CA GLU A 262 13.14 -1.54 -4.89
C GLU A 262 13.54 -2.73 -5.79
N LEU A 263 12.90 -2.89 -6.96
CA LEU A 263 13.28 -3.93 -7.93
C LEU A 263 14.71 -3.71 -8.47
N GLN A 264 15.08 -2.47 -8.78
CA GLN A 264 16.44 -2.12 -9.21
C GLN A 264 17.46 -2.34 -8.09
N ALA A 265 17.10 -2.03 -6.84
CA ALA A 265 17.94 -2.28 -5.67
C ALA A 265 18.19 -3.78 -5.49
N ILE A 266 17.14 -4.62 -5.56
CA ILE A 266 17.28 -6.08 -5.48
C ILE A 266 18.13 -6.64 -6.65
N ALA A 267 17.97 -6.09 -7.85
CA ALA A 267 18.72 -6.52 -9.03
C ALA A 267 20.21 -6.07 -9.00
N ASN A 268 20.57 -5.10 -8.16
CA ASN A 268 21.94 -4.61 -8.04
C ASN A 268 22.73 -5.47 -7.05
N ALA A 269 23.70 -6.25 -7.55
CA ALA A 269 24.54 -7.13 -6.73
C ALA A 269 25.35 -6.42 -5.62
N SER A 270 25.58 -5.11 -5.75
CA SER A 270 26.26 -4.29 -4.73
C SER A 270 25.32 -3.78 -3.63
N ASN A 271 24.00 -3.95 -3.80
CA ASN A 271 23.01 -3.57 -2.82
C ASN A 271 22.59 -4.82 -2.00
N PRO A 272 22.62 -4.76 -0.66
CA PRO A 272 22.28 -5.92 0.17
C PRO A 272 20.79 -6.27 0.20
N LEU A 273 19.90 -5.39 -0.28
CA LEU A 273 18.46 -5.60 -0.25
C LEU A 273 18.04 -6.91 -0.92
N LYS A 274 17.24 -7.71 -0.20
CA LYS A 274 16.69 -9.00 -0.62
C LYS A 274 15.17 -9.03 -0.62
N ILE A 275 14.53 -8.36 0.33
CA ILE A 275 13.07 -8.30 0.43
C ILE A 275 12.66 -6.84 0.57
N ALA A 276 11.85 -6.38 -0.36
CA ALA A 276 11.08 -5.16 -0.21
C ALA A 276 9.62 -5.53 0.03
N TYR A 277 8.97 -4.90 1.00
CA TYR A 277 7.59 -5.19 1.39
C TYR A 277 6.78 -3.89 1.52
N GLN A 278 5.67 -3.81 0.78
CA GLN A 278 4.67 -2.75 0.89
C GLN A 278 3.34 -3.34 1.38
N SER A 279 2.91 -2.92 2.56
CA SER A 279 1.55 -3.18 3.07
C SER A 279 0.63 -2.03 2.65
N LEU A 280 -0.50 -2.34 2.01
CA LEU A 280 -1.35 -1.34 1.34
C LEU A 280 -2.84 -1.78 1.26
N ALA A 281 -3.70 -0.88 0.76
CA ALA A 281 -5.11 -1.17 0.50
C ALA A 281 -5.33 -1.93 -0.83
N TYR A 282 -6.57 -2.30 -1.17
CA TYR A 282 -6.85 -3.04 -2.42
C TYR A 282 -6.64 -2.22 -3.71
N LYS A 283 -6.65 -0.88 -3.64
CA LYS A 283 -6.74 0.01 -4.81
C LYS A 283 -5.49 -0.05 -5.70
N PRO A 284 -4.25 -0.03 -5.17
CA PRO A 284 -3.06 -0.25 -5.99
C PRO A 284 -3.07 -1.56 -6.78
N PHE A 285 -3.63 -2.66 -6.25
CA PHE A 285 -3.72 -3.92 -7.00
C PHE A 285 -4.54 -3.77 -8.28
N LEU A 286 -5.69 -3.10 -8.22
CA LEU A 286 -6.55 -2.85 -9.39
C LEU A 286 -5.80 -2.06 -10.47
N SER A 287 -5.17 -0.94 -10.07
CA SER A 287 -4.41 -0.12 -11.01
C SER A 287 -3.20 -0.88 -11.58
N LEU A 288 -2.41 -1.57 -10.75
CA LEU A 288 -1.22 -2.30 -11.19
C LEU A 288 -1.58 -3.45 -12.15
N PHE A 289 -2.60 -4.25 -11.84
CA PHE A 289 -3.03 -5.34 -12.71
C PHE A 289 -3.61 -4.84 -14.04
N ASN A 290 -4.32 -3.70 -14.03
CA ASN A 290 -4.79 -3.06 -15.25
C ASN A 290 -3.63 -2.49 -16.09
N MET A 291 -2.75 -1.71 -15.46
CA MET A 291 -1.61 -1.06 -16.11
C MET A 291 -0.67 -2.07 -16.74
N THR A 292 -0.41 -3.19 -16.07
CA THR A 292 0.52 -4.22 -16.56
C THR A 292 -0.09 -5.20 -17.55
N GLY A 293 -1.38 -5.09 -17.91
CA GLY A 293 -2.00 -6.07 -18.80
C GLY A 293 -2.39 -7.40 -18.11
N ALA A 294 -2.09 -7.56 -16.82
CA ALA A 294 -2.30 -8.81 -16.10
C ALA A 294 -3.80 -9.14 -15.97
N ALA A 295 -4.64 -8.13 -15.73
CA ALA A 295 -6.10 -8.28 -15.67
C ALA A 295 -6.72 -8.62 -17.03
N GLN A 296 -6.14 -8.13 -18.13
CA GLN A 296 -6.59 -8.41 -19.49
C GLN A 296 -6.30 -9.87 -19.87
N GLN A 297 -5.14 -10.39 -19.47
CA GLN A 297 -4.79 -11.81 -19.67
C GLN A 297 -5.52 -12.73 -18.68
N ASN A 298 -5.84 -12.24 -17.48
CA ASN A 298 -6.47 -13.00 -16.41
C ASN A 298 -7.61 -12.17 -15.77
N PRO A 299 -8.84 -12.23 -16.31
CA PRO A 299 -9.95 -11.34 -15.90
C PRO A 299 -10.31 -11.38 -14.41
N ARG A 300 -9.91 -12.42 -13.67
CA ARG A 300 -10.12 -12.49 -12.22
C ARG A 300 -9.33 -11.44 -11.44
N LEU A 301 -8.21 -10.96 -11.98
CA LEU A 301 -7.36 -9.94 -11.37
C LEU A 301 -7.96 -8.52 -11.48
N ALA A 302 -9.04 -8.34 -12.23
CA ALA A 302 -9.80 -7.10 -12.29
C ALA A 302 -10.69 -6.87 -11.04
N ASN A 303 -10.78 -7.85 -10.14
CA ASN A 303 -11.65 -7.80 -8.97
C ASN A 303 -10.92 -7.25 -7.74
N ILE A 304 -11.69 -6.75 -6.76
CA ILE A 304 -11.17 -6.43 -5.43
C ILE A 304 -10.56 -7.70 -4.83
N VAL A 305 -9.26 -7.63 -4.53
CA VAL A 305 -8.49 -8.73 -3.92
C VAL A 305 -8.99 -8.99 -2.49
N ASN A 306 -8.91 -10.24 -2.02
CA ASN A 306 -9.32 -10.64 -0.67
C ASN A 306 -8.41 -10.04 0.42
N TYR A 307 -8.86 -10.06 1.68
CA TYR A 307 -7.98 -9.79 2.83
C TYR A 307 -6.77 -10.74 2.82
N ALA A 308 -5.60 -10.24 3.26
CA ALA A 308 -4.32 -10.94 3.20
C ALA A 308 -3.96 -11.47 1.80
N ALA A 309 -4.41 -10.79 0.74
CA ALA A 309 -3.96 -11.08 -0.62
C ALA A 309 -2.56 -10.51 -0.83
N ALA A 310 -1.75 -11.21 -1.63
CA ALA A 310 -0.35 -10.89 -1.82
C ALA A 310 0.06 -11.02 -3.29
N VAL A 311 0.75 -10.00 -3.79
CA VAL A 311 1.57 -10.05 -5.01
C VAL A 311 3.02 -10.22 -4.59
N VAL A 312 3.73 -11.11 -5.27
CA VAL A 312 5.18 -11.23 -5.19
C VAL A 312 5.77 -11.08 -6.59
N LEU A 313 6.67 -10.12 -6.77
CA LEU A 313 7.53 -10.03 -7.93
C LEU A 313 8.88 -10.65 -7.56
N GLU A 314 9.15 -11.85 -8.05
CA GLU A 314 10.45 -12.48 -7.88
C GLU A 314 11.44 -11.86 -8.86
N VAL A 315 12.56 -11.34 -8.35
CA VAL A 315 13.66 -10.81 -9.16
C VAL A 315 14.67 -11.93 -9.37
N ARG A 316 14.91 -12.31 -10.62
CA ARG A 316 15.71 -13.48 -10.97
C ARG A 316 16.81 -13.09 -11.94
N GLN A 317 18.02 -13.61 -11.71
CA GLN A 317 19.11 -13.53 -12.67
C GLN A 317 18.99 -14.72 -13.65
N PRO A 318 18.76 -14.50 -14.96
CA PRO A 318 18.75 -15.61 -15.92
C PRO A 318 20.06 -16.38 -15.93
N ALA A 319 20.00 -17.70 -16.10
CA ALA A 319 21.19 -18.58 -16.10
C ALA A 319 22.20 -18.24 -17.22
N GLY A 320 21.73 -17.68 -18.33
CA GLY A 320 22.57 -17.22 -19.45
C GLY A 320 23.19 -15.83 -19.25
N GLY A 321 23.01 -15.21 -18.08
CA GLY A 321 23.30 -13.79 -17.87
C GLY A 321 22.29 -12.88 -18.57
N GLY A 322 22.55 -11.57 -18.56
CA GLY A 322 21.66 -10.54 -19.10
C GLY A 322 20.85 -9.82 -18.02
N ASP A 323 19.84 -9.07 -18.47
CA ASP A 323 18.96 -8.29 -17.58
C ASP A 323 18.23 -9.19 -16.58
N ALA A 324 18.01 -8.66 -15.37
CA ALA A 324 17.20 -9.35 -14.38
C ALA A 324 15.76 -9.49 -14.91
N VAL A 325 15.11 -10.61 -14.63
CA VAL A 325 13.72 -10.87 -15.04
C VAL A 325 12.81 -10.95 -13.83
N LEU A 326 11.55 -10.62 -14.05
CA LEU A 326 10.51 -10.53 -13.05
C LEU A 326 9.47 -11.61 -13.28
N ARG A 327 9.22 -12.40 -12.23
CA ARG A 327 8.11 -13.37 -12.20
C ARG A 327 7.01 -12.85 -11.30
N LEU A 328 5.83 -12.61 -11.86
CA LEU A 328 4.65 -12.21 -11.10
C LEU A 328 3.97 -13.44 -10.49
N LYS A 329 3.84 -13.42 -9.16
CA LYS A 329 3.05 -14.37 -8.39
C LYS A 329 1.95 -13.65 -7.64
N PHE A 330 0.79 -14.28 -7.54
CA PHE A 330 -0.35 -13.75 -6.79
C PHE A 330 -1.04 -14.85 -6.00
N LYS A 331 -1.45 -14.50 -4.78
CA LYS A 331 -2.29 -15.30 -3.89
C LYS A 331 -3.41 -14.42 -3.36
N ASN A 332 -4.66 -14.83 -3.58
CA ASN A 332 -5.83 -14.02 -3.27
C ASN A 332 -6.43 -14.33 -1.89
N GLY A 333 -5.69 -13.99 -0.84
CA GLY A 333 -6.12 -14.18 0.55
C GLY A 333 -5.98 -15.62 1.03
N THR A 334 -6.45 -15.90 2.24
CA THR A 334 -6.26 -17.20 2.92
C THR A 334 -7.01 -18.38 2.29
N ASP A 335 -7.99 -18.13 1.43
CA ASP A 335 -8.75 -19.17 0.74
C ASP A 335 -7.92 -19.92 -0.31
N GLU A 336 -6.86 -19.30 -0.81
CA GLU A 336 -5.92 -19.95 -1.73
C GLU A 336 -4.79 -20.61 -0.94
N ALA A 337 -4.50 -21.87 -1.25
CA ALA A 337 -3.48 -22.64 -0.54
C ALA A 337 -2.05 -22.20 -0.89
N ASP A 338 -1.82 -21.74 -2.12
CA ASP A 338 -0.50 -21.31 -2.58
C ASP A 338 -0.59 -20.22 -3.66
N PHE A 339 0.53 -19.53 -3.89
CA PHE A 339 0.73 -18.54 -4.94
C PHE A 339 0.68 -19.17 -6.34
N THR A 340 0.02 -18.48 -7.25
CA THR A 340 -0.01 -18.82 -8.67
C THR A 340 0.86 -17.85 -9.47
N THR A 341 1.63 -18.36 -10.42
CA THR A 341 2.38 -17.52 -11.37
C THR A 341 1.44 -16.97 -12.43
N TYR A 342 1.54 -15.67 -12.71
CA TYR A 342 0.75 -14.97 -13.71
C TYR A 342 1.64 -14.35 -14.77
N ASN A 343 1.09 -14.30 -15.98
CA ASN A 343 1.66 -13.56 -17.09
C ASN A 343 1.26 -12.08 -16.97
N PHE A 344 2.15 -11.20 -17.45
CA PHE A 344 1.92 -9.76 -17.50
C PHE A 344 2.74 -9.12 -18.63
N LEU A 345 2.45 -7.85 -18.93
CA LEU A 345 3.03 -7.06 -20.03
C LEU A 345 2.91 -7.70 -21.42
N GLY A 346 1.85 -8.47 -21.66
CA GLY A 346 1.67 -9.14 -22.95
C GLY A 346 2.56 -10.38 -23.13
N GLN A 347 3.41 -10.70 -22.17
CA GLN A 347 4.36 -11.80 -22.24
C GLN A 347 3.78 -13.10 -21.68
N THR A 348 4.44 -14.22 -21.98
CA THR A 348 4.10 -15.57 -21.48
C THR A 348 5.24 -16.21 -20.66
N HIS A 349 6.26 -15.40 -20.38
CA HIS A 349 7.49 -15.74 -19.66
C HIS A 349 7.82 -14.61 -18.69
N ASP A 350 8.84 -14.83 -17.84
CA ASP A 350 9.33 -13.80 -16.91
C ASP A 350 9.77 -12.54 -17.69
N VAL A 351 9.40 -11.36 -17.22
CA VAL A 351 9.56 -10.11 -17.96
C VAL A 351 10.87 -9.43 -17.58
N PRO A 352 11.72 -8.99 -18.53
CA PRO A 352 12.90 -8.20 -18.21
C PRO A 352 12.56 -6.95 -17.39
N LEU A 353 13.35 -6.66 -16.36
CA LEU A 353 13.15 -5.50 -15.49
C LEU A 353 13.17 -4.21 -16.30
N THR A 354 14.08 -4.10 -17.27
CA THR A 354 14.18 -2.96 -18.18
C THR A 354 12.91 -2.77 -19.02
N ASP A 355 12.27 -3.86 -19.45
CA ASP A 355 11.02 -3.79 -20.22
C ASP A 355 9.87 -3.24 -19.37
N LEU A 356 9.75 -3.69 -18.11
CA LEU A 356 8.79 -3.11 -17.16
C LEU A 356 9.02 -1.62 -16.99
N ILE A 357 10.27 -1.22 -16.70
CA ILE A 357 10.63 0.19 -16.45
C ILE A 357 10.29 1.04 -17.68
N ASN A 358 10.71 0.63 -18.87
CA ASN A 358 10.45 1.37 -20.11
C ASN A 358 8.95 1.50 -20.38
N PHE A 359 8.18 0.43 -20.11
CA PHE A 359 6.74 0.43 -20.31
C PHE A 359 6.02 1.40 -19.37
N VAL A 360 6.36 1.44 -18.08
CA VAL A 360 5.63 2.25 -17.09
C VAL A 360 6.13 3.68 -16.93
N THR A 361 7.40 3.96 -17.26
CA THR A 361 8.04 5.29 -17.07
C THR A 361 7.18 6.46 -17.57
N PRO A 362 6.53 6.41 -18.75
CA PRO A 362 5.72 7.53 -19.26
C PRO A 362 4.48 7.87 -18.42
N ALA A 363 4.06 6.98 -17.51
CA ALA A 363 2.86 7.13 -16.71
C ALA A 363 3.12 7.45 -15.23
N LEU A 364 4.38 7.43 -14.78
CA LEU A 364 4.72 7.59 -13.37
C LEU A 364 4.32 8.96 -12.81
N ILE A 365 4.01 8.98 -11.52
CA ILE A 365 3.95 10.19 -10.70
C ILE A 365 5.06 10.03 -9.65
N PRO A 366 6.30 10.47 -9.95
CA PRO A 366 7.49 10.10 -9.18
C PRO A 366 7.67 10.88 -7.87
N SER A 367 6.85 11.89 -7.61
CA SER A 367 7.01 12.77 -6.46
C SER A 367 5.70 13.42 -6.06
N THR A 368 5.64 13.92 -4.82
CA THR A 368 4.55 14.77 -4.34
C THR A 368 4.35 16.00 -5.21
N SER A 369 5.42 16.60 -5.77
CA SER A 369 5.29 17.73 -6.69
C SER A 369 4.63 17.36 -8.02
N ALA A 370 4.96 16.20 -8.60
CA ALA A 370 4.30 15.69 -9.80
C ALA A 370 2.83 15.35 -9.50
N TRP A 371 2.55 14.84 -8.30
CA TRP A 371 1.19 14.56 -7.84
C TRP A 371 0.36 15.84 -7.71
N CYS A 372 0.89 16.91 -7.10
CA CYS A 372 0.22 18.21 -7.02
C CYS A 372 -0.20 18.71 -8.40
N ALA A 373 0.68 18.56 -9.41
CA ALA A 373 0.38 18.94 -10.79
C ALA A 373 -0.70 18.03 -11.41
N ALA A 374 -0.60 16.71 -11.26
CA ALA A 374 -1.57 15.75 -11.80
C ALA A 374 -2.97 15.93 -11.19
N CYS A 375 -3.04 16.29 -9.91
CA CYS A 375 -4.27 16.46 -9.14
C CYS A 375 -4.82 17.88 -9.12
N ASN A 376 -4.12 18.83 -9.77
CA ASN A 376 -4.42 20.26 -9.69
C ASN A 376 -4.56 20.74 -8.23
N ASN A 377 -3.70 20.25 -7.34
CA ASN A 377 -3.72 20.56 -5.91
C ASN A 377 -2.64 21.62 -5.58
N THR A 378 -3.03 22.67 -4.86
CA THR A 378 -2.14 23.76 -4.45
C THR A 378 -2.06 23.95 -2.94
N GLN A 379 -2.77 23.13 -2.15
CA GLN A 379 -2.95 23.34 -0.71
C GLN A 379 -2.54 22.11 0.09
N ASP A 380 -3.18 20.97 -0.16
CA ASP A 380 -3.07 19.79 0.71
C ASP A 380 -1.75 19.05 0.47
N ARG A 381 -1.40 18.16 1.43
CA ARG A 381 -0.34 17.13 1.27
C ARG A 381 1.01 17.68 0.77
N GLY A 382 1.41 18.83 1.33
CA GLY A 382 2.67 19.50 0.98
C GLY A 382 2.60 20.40 -0.26
N CYS A 383 1.51 20.41 -1.03
CA CYS A 383 1.39 21.24 -2.22
C CYS A 383 1.49 22.74 -1.91
N ALA A 384 0.93 23.24 -0.80
CA ALA A 384 1.09 24.64 -0.39
C ALA A 384 2.56 25.04 -0.21
N ALA A 385 3.35 24.20 0.44
CA ALA A 385 4.77 24.46 0.67
C ALA A 385 5.55 24.47 -0.66
N LEU A 386 5.23 23.53 -1.56
CA LEU A 386 5.83 23.45 -2.89
C LEU A 386 5.46 24.65 -3.77
N THR A 387 4.19 25.08 -3.77
CA THR A 387 3.74 26.28 -4.48
C THR A 387 4.44 27.53 -3.96
N LYS A 388 4.59 27.67 -2.64
CA LYS A 388 5.31 28.80 -2.03
C LYS A 388 6.79 28.79 -2.41
N ALA A 389 7.45 27.64 -2.36
CA ALA A 389 8.85 27.49 -2.73
C ALA A 389 9.09 27.88 -4.21
N ALA A 390 8.21 27.44 -5.12
CA ALA A 390 8.26 27.82 -6.53
C ALA A 390 8.09 29.34 -6.73
N ALA A 391 7.16 29.98 -6.01
CA ALA A 391 6.96 31.43 -6.07
C ALA A 391 8.19 32.21 -5.57
N THR A 392 8.86 31.75 -4.51
CA THR A 392 10.08 32.41 -3.98
C THR A 392 11.32 32.19 -4.86
N GLY A 393 11.45 31.02 -5.51
CA GLY A 393 12.55 30.75 -6.46
C GLY A 393 12.51 31.62 -7.72
N HIS A 394 11.33 32.12 -8.09
CA HIS A 394 11.17 33.09 -9.18
C HIS A 394 11.58 34.53 -8.80
N VAL A 395 11.55 34.89 -7.52
CA VAL A 395 11.95 36.23 -7.04
C VAL A 395 13.47 36.40 -7.07
N SER A 396 14.25 35.36 -6.71
CA SER A 396 15.73 35.43 -6.77
C SER A 396 16.32 35.45 -8.19
N ARG A 397 15.55 35.13 -9.23
CA ARG A 397 16.02 35.16 -10.63
C ARG A 397 15.82 36.51 -11.34
N ARG A 398 15.16 37.50 -10.70
CA ARG A 398 14.89 38.81 -11.31
C ARG A 398 15.86 39.94 -10.91
N ASP A 399 16.76 39.72 -9.95
CA ASP A 399 17.72 40.76 -9.48
C ASP A 399 19.17 40.55 -9.96
N GLY A 400 19.36 39.89 -11.11
CA GLY A 400 20.69 39.64 -11.70
C GLY A 400 20.82 40.11 -13.15
N LEU A 401 20.66 41.42 -13.40
CA LEU A 401 21.02 42.07 -14.67
C LEU A 401 22.35 42.83 -14.52
N VAL A 402 23.48 42.23 -14.92
CA VAL A 402 24.67 42.95 -15.42
C VAL A 402 25.40 42.10 -16.49
N GLU A 403 25.11 42.44 -17.75
CA GLU A 403 25.95 42.65 -18.96
C GLU A 403 27.27 41.86 -19.27
N ARG A 404 27.33 41.38 -20.55
CA ARG A 404 28.45 41.01 -21.49
C ARG A 404 29.13 39.63 -21.33
N GLN A 405 29.53 38.86 -22.36
CA GLN A 405 29.66 39.01 -23.83
C GLN A 405 29.93 37.61 -24.46
N GLY A 406 29.52 37.36 -25.73
CA GLY A 406 30.29 36.51 -26.67
C GLY A 406 29.86 35.07 -27.04
N LEU A 407 29.31 34.94 -28.26
CA LEU A 407 29.53 33.91 -29.31
C LEU A 407 29.18 32.41 -29.11
N ALA A 408 28.09 32.02 -29.79
CA ALA A 408 27.85 30.87 -30.69
C ALA A 408 28.49 29.48 -30.41
N GLU A 409 27.66 28.44 -30.24
CA GLU A 409 27.27 27.46 -31.29
C GLU A 409 26.33 26.36 -30.76
N ARG A 410 25.55 25.77 -31.69
CA ARG A 410 24.58 24.68 -31.54
C ARG A 410 25.20 23.37 -31.03
N SER A 411 24.47 22.65 -30.17
CA SER A 411 23.93 21.29 -30.43
C SER A 411 23.37 20.66 -29.15
N THR A 412 22.07 20.39 -29.11
CA THR A 412 21.40 19.64 -28.03
C THR A 412 21.50 18.15 -28.31
N VAL A 413 22.33 17.46 -27.53
CA VAL A 413 22.28 16.01 -27.34
C VAL A 413 21.91 15.79 -25.87
N PHE A 414 20.80 15.10 -25.63
CA PHE A 414 20.40 14.65 -24.31
C PHE A 414 21.41 13.60 -23.81
N ALA A 415 22.28 14.00 -22.89
CA ALA A 415 23.07 13.08 -22.07
C ALA A 415 22.30 12.84 -20.76
N ALA A 416 22.06 11.57 -20.46
CA ALA A 416 21.57 11.12 -19.16
C ALA A 416 22.63 11.45 -18.10
N GLU A 417 22.32 12.36 -17.18
CA GLU A 417 23.14 12.57 -16.00
C GLU A 417 22.84 11.47 -14.97
N SER A 418 23.88 10.70 -14.68
CA SER A 418 24.00 9.82 -13.54
C SER A 418 23.95 10.65 -12.25
N VAL A 419 22.88 10.48 -11.47
CA VAL A 419 22.80 11.02 -10.11
C VAL A 419 23.72 10.20 -9.21
N GLY A 420 24.98 10.61 -9.11
CA GLY A 420 25.89 10.21 -8.04
C GLY A 420 25.48 10.91 -6.74
N TYR A 421 25.08 10.13 -5.74
CA TYR A 421 24.80 10.64 -4.40
C TYR A 421 26.13 11.06 -3.74
N GLN A 422 26.38 12.37 -3.67
CA GLN A 422 27.37 12.90 -2.74
C GLN A 422 26.83 12.75 -1.31
N HIS A 423 27.59 12.04 -0.48
CA HIS A 423 27.42 12.01 0.97
C HIS A 423 27.31 13.43 1.55
N GLN A 424 26.14 13.78 2.09
CA GLN A 424 26.05 14.82 3.10
C GLN A 424 26.35 14.19 4.48
N PRO A 425 27.14 14.85 5.34
CA PRO A 425 27.51 14.30 6.63
C PRO A 425 26.28 14.20 7.54
N MET A 426 26.07 12.99 8.07
CA MET A 426 25.06 12.74 9.10
C MET A 426 25.34 13.62 10.32
N ILE A 427 24.40 14.51 10.64
CA ILE A 427 24.32 15.13 11.95
C ILE A 427 23.71 14.08 12.90
N SER A 428 24.49 13.71 13.91
CA SER A 428 24.16 12.74 14.97
C SER A 428 22.80 13.05 15.65
N PRO A 429 21.99 12.03 16.02
CA PRO A 429 20.73 12.23 16.71
C PRO A 429 20.97 12.44 18.21
N VAL A 430 21.34 13.66 18.60
CA VAL A 430 21.18 14.15 19.97
C VAL A 430 20.23 15.35 19.89
N GLY A 431 18.92 15.08 19.85
CA GLY A 431 17.94 16.17 19.72
C GLY A 431 16.47 15.81 19.47
N ALA A 432 16.09 14.53 19.35
CA ALA A 432 14.69 14.13 19.12
C ALA A 432 13.92 13.76 20.42
N GLY A 433 14.38 14.22 21.59
CA GLY A 433 13.82 13.87 22.90
C GLY A 433 12.91 14.91 23.55
N LEU A 434 12.55 16.02 22.89
CA LEU A 434 11.90 17.16 23.57
C LEU A 434 10.58 17.67 22.98
N VAL A 435 10.06 17.08 21.90
CA VAL A 435 8.76 17.49 21.32
C VAL A 435 7.60 16.60 21.80
N GLY A 436 7.88 15.45 22.41
CA GLY A 436 6.88 14.55 22.97
C GLY A 436 6.38 14.88 24.39
N MET A 437 6.94 15.90 25.07
CA MET A 437 6.53 16.25 26.45
C MET A 437 5.60 17.47 26.54
N SER A 438 5.51 18.30 25.51
CA SER A 438 4.66 19.51 25.54
C SER A 438 3.16 19.21 25.31
N ALA A 439 2.83 18.15 24.56
CA ALA A 439 1.44 17.77 24.33
C ALA A 439 0.82 16.96 25.50
N THR A 440 1.62 16.18 26.22
CA THR A 440 1.16 15.37 27.37
C THR A 440 0.98 16.20 28.65
N LEU A 441 1.80 17.22 28.88
CA LEU A 441 1.63 18.14 30.01
C LEU A 441 0.42 19.07 29.85
N ALA A 442 0.09 19.48 28.61
CA ALA A 442 -1.10 20.28 28.33
C ALA A 442 -2.40 19.51 28.59
N MET A 443 -2.46 18.21 28.26
CA MET A 443 -3.63 17.37 28.54
C MET A 443 -3.78 17.01 30.03
N LEU A 444 -2.69 16.80 30.77
CA LEU A 444 -2.78 16.55 32.22
C LEU A 444 -3.21 17.80 33.00
N GLY A 445 -2.76 18.99 32.60
CA GLY A 445 -3.15 20.26 33.24
C GLY A 445 -4.64 20.60 33.04
N MET A 446 -5.21 20.25 31.90
CA MET A 446 -6.62 20.50 31.58
C MET A 446 -7.57 19.54 32.32
N LEU A 447 -7.14 18.30 32.58
CA LEU A 447 -7.89 17.33 33.39
C LEU A 447 -7.90 17.66 34.89
N MET A 448 -6.81 18.23 35.43
CA MET A 448 -6.81 18.69 36.83
C MET A 448 -7.68 19.93 37.05
N LEU A 449 -7.74 20.86 36.10
CA LEU A 449 -8.59 22.06 36.22
C LEU A 449 -10.10 21.73 36.17
N LEU A 450 -10.50 20.66 35.48
CA LEU A 450 -11.89 20.20 35.44
C LEU A 450 -12.31 19.42 36.70
N GLY A 451 -11.36 18.84 37.44
CA GLY A 451 -11.62 18.15 38.70
C GLY A 451 -11.96 19.08 39.88
N PHE A 452 -11.50 20.34 39.87
CA PHE A 452 -11.73 21.29 40.97
C PHE A 452 -13.04 22.09 40.87
N ILE A 453 -13.78 21.97 39.75
CA ILE A 453 -15.05 22.71 39.55
C ILE A 453 -16.28 21.89 40.03
N SER A 454 -16.11 20.63 40.44
CA SER A 454 -17.24 19.72 40.78
C SER A 454 -17.40 19.33 42.26
N VAL A 455 -16.89 20.13 43.22
CA VAL A 455 -17.25 19.94 44.64
C VAL A 455 -18.23 21.03 45.09
N GLY A 456 -19.50 20.73 44.87
CA GLY A 456 -20.63 21.55 45.25
C GLY A 456 -20.85 21.64 46.76
N LYS A 457 -21.24 22.84 47.20
CA LYS A 457 -21.89 23.17 48.47
C LYS A 457 -23.04 22.21 48.79
N GLY A 458 -22.86 21.33 49.78
CA GLY A 458 -23.92 20.59 50.45
C GLY A 458 -24.36 21.32 51.72
N ARG A 459 -25.58 21.85 51.71
CA ARG A 459 -26.22 22.66 52.76
C ARG A 459 -26.85 21.73 53.80
N HIS A 460 -26.47 21.86 55.07
CA HIS A 460 -27.07 21.13 56.20
C HIS A 460 -28.46 21.69 56.55
N SER A 461 -29.47 20.83 56.64
CA SER A 461 -30.66 21.07 57.48
C SER A 461 -31.41 19.79 57.87
N ARG A 462 -31.64 19.68 59.18
CA ARG A 462 -32.74 19.04 59.95
C ARG A 462 -32.66 17.57 60.42
N LYS A 463 -32.71 17.49 61.78
CA LYS A 463 -33.53 16.65 62.68
C LYS A 463 -33.21 15.14 62.67
N ASP A 464 -32.94 14.47 63.80
CA ASP A 464 -33.34 14.68 65.20
C ASP A 464 -32.18 14.73 66.20
#